data_AF-A0AAD6T6M5-F1
#
_entry.id   AF-A0AAD6T6M5-F1
#
_cell.length_a   1.000
_cell.length_b   1.000
_cell.length_c   1.000
_cell.angle_alpha   90.00
_cell.angle_beta   90.00
_cell.angle_gamma   90.00
#
_symmetry.space_group_name_H-M   'P 1'
#
loop_
_entity.id
_entity.type
_entity.pdbx_description
1 polymer ?
#
loop_
_entity_poly.entity_id
_entity_poly.type
_entity_poly.pdbx_seq_one_letter_code
_entity_poly.pdbx_strand_id
1 'polypeptide(L)'
;NHGQRIPWVSKDITKDQDSYASLVSVLTGMCEYLADRLCYHRPDLVGKLEAYINILPYNAACPWAPFGGVVVNFNACSDAHLDGWDLFKRCLVVPLMRDCKGGALVLYEGRLVLDLHTADAILFPSGRFTHFNLHY
;
A
#
# COMPACT_ATOMS: atom_id res chain seq x y z
N ASN A 1 -21.44 10.88 -3.45
CA ASN A 1 -20.58 12.07 -3.63
C ASN A 1 -19.36 11.68 -4.47
N HIS A 2 -19.56 11.34 -5.75
CA HIS A 2 -18.52 10.82 -6.65
C HIS A 2 -17.83 11.91 -7.50
N GLY A 3 -18.22 13.18 -7.33
CA GLY A 3 -17.70 14.30 -8.11
C GLY A 3 -16.55 15.09 -7.45
N GLN A 4 -16.19 14.76 -6.21
CA GLN A 4 -15.19 15.52 -5.46
C GLN A 4 -13.80 14.92 -5.70
N ARG A 5 -12.89 15.69 -6.32
CA ARG A 5 -11.48 15.29 -6.58
C ARG A 5 -10.53 15.58 -5.42
N ILE A 6 -11.07 15.71 -4.22
CA ILE A 6 -10.32 16.09 -3.02
C ILE A 6 -10.15 14.84 -2.18
N PRO A 7 -8.95 14.43 -1.76
CA PRO A 7 -8.77 13.29 -0.88
C PRO A 7 -9.62 13.40 0.40
N TRP A 8 -10.25 12.29 0.81
CA TRP A 8 -11.08 12.23 2.02
C TRP A 8 -10.70 11.00 2.86
N VAL A 9 -11.02 11.07 4.16
CA VAL A 9 -10.83 9.96 5.10
C VAL A 9 -11.68 8.77 4.67
N SER A 10 -11.08 7.57 4.59
CA SER A 10 -11.81 6.35 4.21
C SER A 10 -13.05 6.15 5.09
N LYS A 11 -14.15 5.70 4.46
CA LYS A 11 -15.38 5.37 5.18
C LYS A 11 -15.15 4.28 6.23
N ASP A 12 -14.19 3.40 6.01
CA ASP A 12 -13.91 2.29 6.94
C ASP A 12 -13.34 2.82 8.26
N ILE A 13 -12.49 3.86 8.20
CA ILE A 13 -12.00 4.56 9.40
C ILE A 13 -13.17 5.18 10.16
N THR A 14 -14.12 5.80 9.46
CA THR A 14 -15.27 6.42 10.13
C THR A 14 -16.24 5.42 10.74
N LYS A 15 -16.27 4.18 10.25
CA LYS A 15 -17.15 3.12 10.75
C LYS A 15 -16.56 2.42 11.97
N ASP A 16 -15.24 2.26 12.02
CA ASP A 16 -14.54 1.56 13.09
C ASP A 16 -13.21 2.25 13.43
N GLN A 17 -13.31 3.29 14.25
CA GLN A 17 -12.17 4.11 14.66
C GLN A 17 -11.21 3.35 15.59
N ASP A 18 -11.72 2.43 16.40
CA ASP A 18 -10.92 1.68 17.38
C ASP A 18 -10.05 0.63 16.69
N SER A 19 -10.59 -0.11 15.71
CA SER A 19 -9.80 -1.01 14.88
C SER A 19 -8.77 -0.25 14.06
N TYR A 20 -9.12 0.93 13.53
CA TYR A 20 -8.17 1.77 12.83
C TYR A 20 -7.03 2.25 13.74
N ALA A 21 -7.34 2.74 14.94
CA ALA A 21 -6.33 3.17 15.90
C ALA A 21 -5.39 2.01 16.30
N SER A 22 -5.95 0.81 16.49
CA SER A 22 -5.17 -0.40 16.75
C SER A 22 -4.26 -0.76 15.58
N LEU A 23 -4.77 -0.66 14.35
CA LEU A 23 -4.02 -0.93 13.13
C LEU A 23 -2.85 0.06 12.95
N VAL A 24 -3.10 1.36 13.17
CA VAL A 24 -2.04 2.39 13.18
C VAL A 24 -0.99 2.04 14.23
N SER A 25 -1.40 1.77 15.47
CA SER A 25 -0.48 1.46 16.57
C SER A 25 0.43 0.26 16.26
N VAL A 26 -0.13 -0.82 15.71
CA VAL A 26 0.61 -2.06 15.40
C VAL A 26 1.54 -1.88 14.20
N LEU A 27 1.10 -1.16 13.16
CA LEU A 27 1.84 -1.08 11.90
C LEU A 27 2.83 0.10 11.84
N THR A 28 2.75 1.07 12.76
CA THR A 28 3.60 2.28 12.75
C THR A 28 5.08 1.94 12.63
N GLY A 29 5.61 1.05 13.47
CA GLY A 29 7.03 0.69 13.43
C GLY A 29 7.45 0.01 12.11
N MET A 30 6.55 -0.76 11.49
CA MET A 30 6.80 -1.35 10.17
C MET A 30 6.79 -0.28 9.08
N CYS A 31 5.85 0.68 9.14
CA CYS A 31 5.79 1.78 8.19
C CYS A 31 7.02 2.68 8.28
N GLU A 32 7.49 3.01 9.47
CA GLU A 32 8.74 3.77 9.70
C GLU A 32 9.95 3.04 9.11
N TYR A 33 10.06 1.74 9.33
CA TYR A 33 11.13 0.92 8.75
C TYR A 33 11.08 0.91 7.21
N LEU A 34 9.90 0.72 6.63
CA LEU A 34 9.72 0.71 5.18
C LEU A 34 9.99 2.10 4.57
N ALA A 35 9.63 3.17 5.29
CA ALA A 35 9.91 4.55 4.89
C ALA A 35 11.43 4.81 4.83
N ASP A 36 12.19 4.38 5.84
CA ASP A 36 13.65 4.49 5.86
C ASP A 36 14.29 3.71 4.69
N ARG A 37 13.86 2.47 4.48
CA ARG A 37 14.33 1.66 3.35
C ARG A 37 13.97 2.26 2.00
N LEU A 38 12.77 2.81 1.86
CA LEU A 38 12.36 3.48 0.64
C LEU A 38 13.17 4.75 0.40
N CYS A 39 13.46 5.53 1.44
CA CYS A 39 14.30 6.72 1.35
C CYS A 39 15.72 6.36 0.92
N TYR A 40 16.29 5.29 1.48
CA TYR A 40 17.61 4.79 1.10
C TYR A 40 17.66 4.36 -0.38
N HIS A 41 16.67 3.58 -0.85
CA HIS A 41 16.70 3.03 -2.21
C HIS A 41 16.17 3.98 -3.27
N ARG A 42 15.18 4.83 -2.95
CA ARG A 42 14.41 5.66 -3.87
C ARG A 42 14.05 7.03 -3.26
N PRO A 43 15.04 7.86 -2.90
CA PRO A 43 14.79 9.18 -2.31
C PRO A 43 13.98 10.09 -3.26
N ASP A 44 14.13 9.90 -4.57
CA ASP A 44 13.35 10.61 -5.60
C ASP A 44 11.85 10.34 -5.52
N LEU A 45 11.47 9.11 -5.14
CA LEU A 45 10.07 8.73 -4.98
C LEU A 45 9.51 9.25 -3.65
N VAL A 46 10.30 9.17 -2.58
CA VAL A 46 9.93 9.71 -1.26
C VAL A 46 9.64 11.21 -1.35
N GLY A 47 10.52 12.00 -1.97
CA GLY A 47 10.28 13.43 -2.11
C GLY A 47 9.00 13.78 -2.88
N LYS A 48 8.62 12.97 -3.89
CA LYS A 48 7.34 13.15 -4.61
C LYS A 48 6.14 12.79 -3.74
N LEU A 49 6.24 11.69 -3.01
CA LEU A 49 5.22 11.21 -2.10
C LEU A 49 4.96 12.19 -0.95
N GLU A 50 6.02 12.71 -0.33
CA GLU A 50 5.94 13.72 0.72
C GLU A 50 5.34 15.04 0.20
N ALA A 51 5.75 15.49 -0.98
CA ALA A 51 5.15 16.68 -1.60
C ALA A 51 3.64 16.51 -1.80
N TYR A 52 3.16 15.29 -2.10
CA TYR A 52 1.74 14.99 -2.19
C TYR A 52 1.06 14.95 -0.82
N ILE A 53 1.66 14.33 0.20
CA ILE A 53 1.09 14.29 1.56
C ILE A 53 0.95 15.70 2.14
N ASN A 54 1.92 16.57 1.92
CA ASN A 54 1.93 17.94 2.44
C ASN A 54 0.83 18.84 1.83
N ILE A 55 0.23 18.45 0.71
CA ILE A 55 -0.91 19.17 0.11
C ILE A 55 -2.26 18.51 0.44
N LEU A 56 -2.26 17.40 1.20
CA LEU A 56 -3.50 16.78 1.63
C LEU A 56 -4.26 17.76 2.55
N PRO A 57 -5.58 17.90 2.36
CA PRO A 57 -6.38 18.84 3.12
C PRO A 57 -6.32 18.53 4.63
N TYR A 58 -6.47 19.59 5.44
CA TYR A 58 -6.50 19.57 6.91
C TYR A 58 -5.18 19.30 7.64
N ASN A 59 -4.03 19.32 6.97
CA ASN A 59 -2.73 19.04 7.61
C ASN A 59 -2.78 17.74 8.43
N ALA A 60 -3.58 16.78 7.96
CA ALA A 60 -3.81 15.54 8.66
C ALA A 60 -2.49 14.77 8.66
N ALA A 61 -1.93 14.53 9.84
CA ALA A 61 -0.79 13.65 9.98
C ALA A 61 -1.14 12.32 9.30
N CYS A 62 -0.38 11.95 8.27
CA CYS A 62 -0.56 10.67 7.60
C CYS A 62 0.26 9.63 8.37
N PRO A 63 -0.37 8.70 9.11
CA PRO A 63 0.36 7.68 9.86
C PRO A 63 1.08 6.69 8.95
N TRP A 64 0.83 6.77 7.64
CA TRP A 64 1.38 5.89 6.62
C TRP A 64 2.51 6.53 5.83
N ALA A 65 2.97 7.74 6.21
CA ALA A 65 4.00 8.47 5.49
C ALA A 65 5.25 7.59 5.21
N PRO A 66 5.85 7.68 4.01
CA PRO A 66 5.52 8.60 2.91
C PRO A 66 4.34 8.12 2.04
N PHE A 67 3.66 7.02 2.37
CA PHE A 67 2.49 6.58 1.61
C PHE A 67 1.25 7.39 2.00
N GLY A 68 0.40 7.72 1.01
CA GLY A 68 -0.82 8.49 1.23
C GLY A 68 -1.96 7.68 1.89
N GLY A 69 -1.80 6.36 2.01
CA GLY A 69 -2.78 5.46 2.58
C GLY A 69 -2.28 4.01 2.63
N VAL A 70 -3.05 3.16 3.29
CA VAL A 70 -2.80 1.72 3.42
C VAL A 70 -4.06 0.93 3.08
N VAL A 71 -3.89 -0.25 2.50
CA VAL A 71 -4.97 -1.22 2.31
C VAL A 71 -4.54 -2.52 2.98
N VAL A 72 -5.42 -3.10 3.79
CA VAL A 72 -5.18 -4.38 4.45
C VAL A 72 -6.15 -5.41 3.88
N ASN A 73 -5.58 -6.42 3.22
CA ASN A 73 -6.35 -7.49 2.58
C ASN A 73 -6.15 -8.79 3.37
N PHE A 74 -7.23 -9.30 3.97
CA PHE A 74 -7.24 -10.61 4.61
C PHE A 74 -7.49 -11.69 3.58
N ASN A 75 -6.63 -12.72 3.53
CA ASN A 75 -6.67 -13.78 2.52
C ASN A 75 -6.76 -13.22 1.09
N ALA A 76 -5.91 -12.23 0.81
CA ALA A 76 -5.89 -11.49 -0.46
C ALA A 76 -5.94 -12.41 -1.71
N CYS A 77 -7.09 -12.43 -2.38
CA CYS A 77 -7.29 -13.10 -3.65
C CYS A 77 -7.95 -12.08 -4.59
N SER A 78 -7.13 -11.20 -5.14
CA SER A 78 -7.58 -10.12 -6.02
C SER A 78 -7.69 -10.60 -7.46
N ASP A 79 -8.67 -10.07 -8.21
CA ASP A 79 -8.72 -10.23 -9.66
C ASP A 79 -7.60 -9.43 -10.33
N ALA A 80 -7.24 -9.77 -11.57
CA ALA A 80 -6.24 -9.05 -12.34
C ALA A 80 -6.63 -7.59 -12.57
N HIS A 81 -5.80 -6.65 -12.10
CA HIS A 81 -6.06 -5.21 -12.22
C HIS A 81 -4.79 -4.37 -12.35
N LEU A 82 -5.01 -3.10 -12.71
CA LEU A 82 -4.01 -2.02 -12.67
C LEU A 82 -4.49 -0.97 -11.67
N ASP A 83 -3.56 -0.41 -10.89
CA ASP A 83 -3.86 0.75 -10.06
C ASP A 83 -3.68 2.02 -10.89
N GLY A 84 -4.59 2.21 -11.85
CA GLY A 84 -4.57 3.36 -12.77
C GLY A 84 -4.72 4.71 -12.07
N TRP A 85 -5.26 4.72 -10.85
CA TRP A 85 -5.54 5.91 -10.05
C TRP A 85 -4.42 6.26 -9.06
N ASP A 86 -3.40 5.42 -8.93
CA ASP A 86 -2.21 5.73 -8.13
C ASP A 86 -1.48 6.91 -8.76
N LEU A 87 -1.35 8.02 -8.01
CA LEU A 87 -0.77 9.27 -8.52
C LEU A 87 0.64 9.06 -9.08
N PHE A 88 1.46 8.27 -8.38
CA PHE A 88 2.82 7.95 -8.79
C PHE A 88 2.96 6.55 -9.39
N LYS A 89 1.85 5.80 -9.50
CA LYS A 89 1.79 4.44 -10.08
C LYS A 89 2.85 3.54 -9.44
N ARG A 90 2.89 3.51 -8.11
CA ARG A 90 3.82 2.70 -7.31
C ARG A 90 3.03 2.09 -6.18
N CYS A 91 3.05 0.77 -6.11
CA CYS A 91 2.47 0.01 -5.01
C CYS A 91 3.61 -0.71 -4.27
N LEU A 92 3.56 -0.65 -2.94
CA LEU A 92 4.40 -1.41 -2.04
C LEU A 92 3.52 -2.50 -1.40
N VAL A 93 3.88 -3.77 -1.61
CA VAL A 93 3.19 -4.91 -1.01
C VAL A 93 4.08 -5.54 0.04
N VAL A 94 3.50 -5.79 1.22
CA VAL A 94 4.14 -6.47 2.35
C VAL A 94 3.19 -7.55 2.83
N PRO A 95 3.49 -8.85 2.61
CA PRO A 95 2.66 -9.93 3.14
C PRO A 95 2.89 -10.08 4.64
N LEU A 96 1.78 -10.28 5.37
CA LEU A 96 1.78 -10.61 6.80
C LEU A 96 1.20 -12.01 6.94
N MET A 97 2.05 -13.03 6.82
CA MET A 97 1.64 -14.43 6.81
C MET A 97 2.18 -15.21 8.01
N ARG A 98 1.41 -16.19 8.46
CA ARG A 98 1.89 -17.23 9.37
C ARG A 98 1.34 -18.56 8.89
N ASP A 99 2.24 -19.43 8.44
CA ASP A 99 1.92 -20.79 7.97
C ASP A 99 0.88 -20.85 6.83
N CYS A 100 0.81 -19.80 6.00
CA CYS A 100 -0.04 -19.76 4.81
C CYS A 100 0.63 -20.46 3.62
N LYS A 101 -0.16 -21.11 2.76
CA LYS A 101 0.26 -21.61 1.45
C LYS A 101 -0.47 -20.83 0.37
N GLY A 102 0.06 -20.80 -0.85
CA GLY A 102 -0.56 -20.06 -1.95
C GLY A 102 -0.44 -18.54 -1.79
N GLY A 103 -1.39 -17.78 -2.33
CA GLY A 103 -1.41 -16.31 -2.17
C GLY A 103 -0.39 -15.52 -3.00
N ALA A 104 0.43 -16.21 -3.81
CA ALA A 104 1.53 -15.61 -4.55
C ALA A 104 1.09 -14.41 -5.40
N LEU A 105 1.91 -13.36 -5.41
CA LEU A 105 1.68 -12.16 -6.20
C LEU A 105 2.15 -12.39 -7.63
N VAL A 106 1.26 -12.18 -8.59
CA VAL A 106 1.59 -12.27 -10.02
C VAL A 106 1.78 -10.86 -10.57
N LEU A 107 2.87 -10.65 -11.32
CA LEU A 107 3.12 -9.45 -12.13
C LEU A 107 3.17 -9.86 -13.60
N TYR A 108 2.03 -9.75 -14.29
CA TYR A 108 1.78 -10.43 -15.57
C TYR A 108 2.75 -10.03 -16.69
N GLU A 109 2.94 -8.73 -16.91
CA GLU A 109 3.81 -8.18 -17.96
C GLU A 109 5.28 -8.55 -17.73
N GLY A 110 5.66 -8.77 -16.46
CA GLY A 110 7.00 -9.23 -16.07
C GLY A 110 7.18 -10.73 -16.17
N ARG A 111 6.08 -11.48 -16.34
CA ARG A 111 6.05 -12.95 -16.26
C ARG A 111 6.63 -13.45 -14.93
N LEU A 112 6.37 -12.71 -13.86
CA LEU A 112 6.84 -13.04 -12.52
C LEU A 112 5.69 -13.57 -11.68
N VAL A 113 5.96 -14.67 -10.99
CA VAL A 113 5.14 -15.18 -9.88
C VAL A 113 6.03 -15.11 -8.65
N LEU A 114 5.60 -14.33 -7.66
CA LEU A 114 6.37 -14.01 -6.49
C LEU A 114 5.72 -14.66 -5.27
N ASP A 115 6.37 -15.69 -4.76
CA ASP A 115 6.01 -16.30 -3.49
C ASP A 115 6.65 -15.47 -2.36
N LEU A 116 5.91 -14.46 -1.92
CA LEU A 116 6.40 -13.50 -0.92
C LEU A 116 6.12 -14.04 0.48
N HIS A 117 7.13 -13.97 1.35
CA HIS A 117 7.05 -14.38 2.75
C HIS A 117 7.02 -13.18 3.68
N THR A 118 6.66 -13.43 4.94
CA THR A 118 6.70 -12.40 5.98
C THR A 118 8.07 -11.73 6.05
N ALA A 119 8.05 -10.39 6.13
CA ALA A 119 9.20 -9.49 6.05
C ALA A 119 9.75 -9.22 4.64
N ASP A 120 9.25 -9.88 3.60
CA ASP A 120 9.47 -9.42 2.23
C ASP A 120 8.71 -8.13 1.98
N ALA A 121 9.25 -7.29 1.11
CA ALA A 121 8.59 -6.09 0.63
C ALA A 121 8.90 -5.91 -0.85
N ILE A 122 7.86 -5.69 -1.67
CA ILE A 122 8.05 -5.42 -3.09
C ILE A 122 7.40 -4.11 -3.50
N LEU A 123 8.22 -3.25 -4.10
CA LEU A 123 7.80 -2.02 -4.75
C LEU A 123 7.79 -2.23 -6.26
N PHE A 124 6.64 -2.02 -6.91
CA PHE A 124 6.51 -2.19 -8.36
C PHE A 124 5.63 -1.09 -8.99
N PRO A 125 5.72 -0.87 -10.31
CA PRO A 125 4.93 0.16 -10.98
C PRO A 125 3.50 -0.34 -11.26
N SER A 126 2.61 -0.18 -10.29
CA SER A 126 1.22 -0.68 -10.27
C SER A 126 0.35 -0.24 -11.45
N GLY A 127 0.61 0.96 -12.00
CA GLY A 127 -0.08 1.44 -13.20
C GLY A 127 0.48 0.91 -14.53
N ARG A 128 1.46 -0.01 -14.50
CA ARG A 128 2.07 -0.65 -15.68
C ARG A 128 2.07 -2.17 -15.62
N PHE A 129 1.91 -2.74 -14.43
CA PHE A 129 1.85 -4.18 -14.23
C PHE A 129 0.46 -4.58 -13.79
N THR A 130 -0.22 -5.36 -14.63
CA THR A 130 -1.40 -6.12 -14.26
C THR A 130 -0.99 -7.09 -13.16
N HIS A 131 -1.58 -6.93 -11.99
CA HIS A 131 -1.23 -7.71 -10.81
C HIS A 131 -2.46 -8.30 -10.13
N PHE A 132 -2.25 -9.44 -9.49
CA PHE A 132 -3.27 -10.22 -8.78
C PHE A 132 -2.62 -11.22 -7.83
N ASN A 133 -3.41 -11.79 -6.93
CA ASN A 133 -2.97 -12.86 -6.03
C ASN A 133 -3.58 -14.20 -6.46
N LEU A 134 -2.77 -15.26 -6.37
CA LEU A 134 -3.29 -16.63 -6.46
C LEU A 134 -4.07 -17.00 -5.19
N HIS A 135 -4.85 -18.08 -5.24
CA HIS A 135 -5.58 -18.59 -4.08
C HIS A 135 -4.64 -19.06 -2.96
N TYR A 136 -5.07 -18.88 -1.71
CA TYR A 136 -4.46 -19.47 -0.51
C TYR A 136 -4.89 -20.92 -0.31
#